data_AF-A0A846BVP1-F1
#
_entry.id   AF-A0A846BVP1-F1
#
_cell.length_a   1.000
_cell.length_b   1.000
_cell.length_c   1.000
_cell.angle_alpha   90.00
_cell.angle_beta   90.00
_cell.angle_gamma   90.00
#
_symmetry.space_group_name_H-M   'P 1'
#
loop_
_entity.id
_entity.type
_entity.pdbx_description
1 polymer ?
#
loop_
_entity_poly.entity_id
_entity_poly.type
_entity_poly.pdbx_seq_one_letter_code
_entity_poly.pdbx_strand_id
1 'polypeptide(L)'
;MNCSVDYAAVKKILQLEVSRVTSSSCLQPPQMKRCSHDTDIVYSCAIAFKLAPVLKLPAIDIAKQLVTALGEKFYCRPLGIYLNFQVEVVSSGWIYFWLKEESLAAWLQQLIFLGDAGMGRWGDRETRRRGDAETRRWEADDLFPMQYAHARCCSLLRLAYRQGIIDWELDIISSNSPKTDKNPNSQFPIPNSQFSILLVHPAERRLIAQIVDVKDALSNQGQIQGVKLAKELSKAFEQFYSSCRIWGEVKSQTPQLAQARLGLVAVTQILLRSLLQEQLGILAP
;
A
#
# COMPACT_ATOMS: atom_id res chain seq x y z
N MET A 1 7.72 -3.60 11.75
CA MET A 1 7.95 -4.21 10.42
C MET A 1 6.90 -3.60 9.53
N ASN A 2 7.21 -2.48 8.87
CA ASN A 2 6.19 -1.66 8.22
C ASN A 2 6.21 -2.00 6.73
N CYS A 3 5.13 -2.59 6.25
CA CYS A 3 5.00 -3.02 4.87
C CYS A 3 4.46 -1.89 3.98
N SER A 4 5.35 -1.29 3.20
CA SER A 4 5.02 -0.40 2.06
C SER A 4 4.71 -1.29 0.85
N VAL A 5 4.34 -0.72 -0.31
CA VAL A 5 4.46 -1.45 -1.61
C VAL A 5 5.91 -1.92 -1.89
N ASP A 6 6.81 -1.59 -0.98
CA ASP A 6 8.12 -2.17 -0.82
C ASP A 6 9.05 -1.76 -1.95
N TYR A 7 9.19 -0.44 -2.10
CA TYR A 7 10.45 0.08 -2.59
C TYR A 7 11.60 -0.26 -1.62
N ALA A 8 11.40 -0.80 -0.41
CA ALA A 8 12.51 -1.28 0.43
C ALA A 8 13.12 -2.59 -0.13
N ALA A 9 12.33 -3.46 -0.75
CA ALA A 9 12.82 -4.59 -1.54
C ALA A 9 13.62 -4.09 -2.76
N VAL A 10 13.06 -3.16 -3.53
CA VAL A 10 13.74 -2.53 -4.69
C VAL A 10 15.00 -1.78 -4.23
N LYS A 11 14.93 -0.99 -3.17
CA LYS A 11 16.04 -0.23 -2.56
C LYS A 11 17.11 -1.15 -2.00
N LYS A 12 16.74 -2.28 -1.38
CA LYS A 12 17.70 -3.25 -0.84
C LYS A 12 18.41 -3.99 -1.97
N ILE A 13 17.71 -4.38 -3.02
CA ILE A 13 18.31 -4.97 -4.23
C ILE A 13 19.20 -3.95 -4.91
N LEU A 14 18.73 -2.71 -5.11
CA LEU A 14 19.55 -1.61 -5.61
C LEU A 14 20.77 -1.36 -4.75
N GLN A 15 20.64 -1.38 -3.42
CA GLN A 15 21.77 -1.18 -2.51
C GLN A 15 22.76 -2.34 -2.58
N LEU A 16 22.30 -3.58 -2.77
CA LEU A 16 23.16 -4.75 -2.99
C LEU A 16 23.92 -4.62 -4.31
N GLU A 17 23.25 -4.26 -5.41
CA GLU A 17 23.91 -4.05 -6.70
C GLU A 17 24.88 -2.86 -6.68
N VAL A 18 24.50 -1.77 -6.02
CA VAL A 18 25.40 -0.62 -5.80
C VAL A 18 26.64 -1.02 -4.99
N SER A 19 26.46 -1.83 -3.94
CA SER A 19 27.57 -2.34 -3.13
C SER A 19 28.52 -3.23 -3.93
N ARG A 20 27.98 -4.02 -4.88
CA ARG A 20 28.79 -4.84 -5.80
C ARG A 20 29.60 -4.01 -6.77
N VAL A 21 29.04 -2.89 -7.25
CA VAL A 21 29.68 -2.04 -8.28
C VAL A 21 30.69 -1.07 -7.68
N THR A 22 30.51 -0.63 -6.42
CA THR A 22 31.29 0.50 -5.88
C THR A 22 32.33 0.13 -4.82
N SER A 23 32.34 -1.11 -4.31
CA SER A 23 33.21 -1.57 -3.20
C SER A 23 33.25 -0.63 -1.98
N SER A 24 32.34 0.35 -1.91
CA SER A 24 32.39 1.50 -1.00
C SER A 24 31.16 1.50 -0.13
N SER A 25 31.38 1.34 1.17
CA SER A 25 30.35 1.37 2.22
C SER A 25 29.75 2.76 2.48
N CYS A 26 30.27 3.81 1.84
CA CYS A 26 29.92 5.21 2.10
C CYS A 26 28.71 5.77 1.34
N LEU A 27 28.09 5.00 0.44
CA LEU A 27 26.96 5.52 -0.33
C LEU A 27 25.68 5.50 0.50
N GLN A 28 25.10 6.68 0.70
CA GLN A 28 23.75 6.79 1.26
C GLN A 28 22.78 5.94 0.42
N PRO A 29 21.80 5.29 1.07
CA PRO A 29 20.94 4.36 0.37
C PRO A 29 20.15 5.05 -0.75
N PRO A 30 19.80 4.33 -1.83
CA PRO A 30 19.00 4.88 -2.92
C PRO A 30 17.76 5.58 -2.38
N GLN A 31 17.59 6.85 -2.72
CA GLN A 31 16.35 7.56 -2.46
C GLN A 31 15.42 7.29 -3.63
N MET A 32 14.38 6.50 -3.37
CA MET A 32 13.28 6.31 -4.31
C MET A 32 12.16 7.28 -3.93
N LYS A 33 11.53 7.87 -4.95
CA LYS A 33 10.38 8.75 -4.77
C LYS A 33 9.22 8.21 -5.58
N ARG A 34 8.04 8.15 -4.95
CA ARG A 34 6.79 7.87 -5.64
C ARG A 34 6.46 9.06 -6.55
N CYS A 35 6.22 8.80 -7.83
CA CYS A 35 5.74 9.83 -8.75
C CYS A 35 4.25 10.07 -8.51
N SER A 36 3.82 11.34 -8.56
CA SER A 36 2.43 11.78 -8.29
C SER A 36 1.49 11.46 -9.46
N HIS A 37 1.45 10.22 -9.92
CA HIS A 37 0.47 9.76 -10.89
C HIS A 37 -0.79 9.27 -10.15
N ASP A 38 -1.96 9.78 -10.56
CA ASP A 38 -3.24 9.47 -9.92
C ASP A 38 -3.69 8.01 -10.15
N THR A 39 -3.13 7.32 -11.15
CA THR A 39 -3.60 5.99 -11.58
C THR A 39 -2.54 4.90 -11.60
N ASP A 40 -1.27 5.25 -11.86
CA ASP A 40 -0.18 4.30 -12.07
C ASP A 40 0.82 4.31 -10.92
N ILE A 41 1.33 3.12 -10.60
CA ILE A 41 2.32 2.93 -9.54
C ILE A 41 3.73 2.92 -10.10
N VAL A 42 4.32 4.10 -10.10
CA VAL A 42 5.64 4.46 -10.61
C VAL A 42 6.53 5.02 -9.51
N TYR A 43 7.72 4.46 -9.38
CA TYR A 43 8.78 4.97 -8.53
C TYR A 43 9.94 5.48 -9.39
N SER A 44 10.53 6.60 -9.00
CA SER A 44 11.73 7.14 -9.62
C SER A 44 12.93 6.99 -8.70
N CYS A 45 14.09 6.70 -9.30
CA CYS A 45 15.36 6.56 -8.60
C CYS A 45 16.45 7.36 -9.33
N ALA A 46 17.14 8.22 -8.58
CA ALA A 46 18.24 9.07 -9.06
C ALA A 46 19.63 8.50 -8.71
N ILE A 47 19.74 7.19 -8.43
CA ILE A 47 21.00 6.62 -7.92
C ILE A 47 22.15 6.75 -8.91
N ALA A 48 21.88 6.69 -10.22
CA ALA A 48 22.91 6.80 -11.23
C ALA A 48 23.66 8.14 -11.18
N PHE A 49 22.97 9.24 -10.84
CA PHE A 49 23.60 10.55 -10.63
C PHE A 49 24.53 10.59 -9.42
N LYS A 50 24.17 9.86 -8.34
CA LYS A 50 25.02 9.75 -7.16
C LYS A 50 26.27 8.91 -7.45
N LEU A 51 26.17 7.95 -8.37
CA LEU A 51 27.25 7.06 -8.77
C LEU A 51 28.17 7.65 -9.84
N ALA A 52 27.67 8.53 -10.71
CA ALA A 52 28.43 9.19 -11.77
C ALA A 52 29.78 9.79 -11.30
N PRO A 53 29.84 10.58 -10.21
CA PRO A 53 31.12 11.12 -9.74
C PRO A 53 32.07 10.05 -9.18
N VAL A 54 31.53 8.96 -8.61
CA VAL A 54 32.33 7.87 -8.01
C VAL A 54 32.94 6.98 -9.09
N LEU A 55 32.14 6.62 -10.10
CA LEU A 55 32.53 5.70 -11.18
C LEU A 55 33.17 6.43 -12.36
N LYS A 56 33.11 7.77 -12.40
CA LYS A 56 33.57 8.61 -13.53
C LYS A 56 32.96 8.18 -14.88
N LEU A 57 31.71 7.72 -14.83
CA LEU A 57 30.91 7.32 -15.98
C LEU A 57 29.66 8.22 -16.07
N PRO A 58 29.12 8.46 -17.27
CA PRO A 58 27.90 9.22 -17.42
C PRO A 58 26.73 8.47 -16.76
N ALA A 59 25.83 9.20 -16.10
CA ALA A 59 24.73 8.63 -15.33
C ALA A 59 23.84 7.69 -16.17
N ILE A 60 23.65 7.97 -17.45
CA ILE A 60 22.85 7.12 -18.35
C ILE A 60 23.46 5.72 -18.51
N ASP A 61 24.79 5.60 -18.62
CA ASP A 61 25.44 4.31 -18.81
C ASP A 61 25.42 3.50 -17.52
N ILE A 62 25.58 4.17 -16.38
CA ILE A 62 25.40 3.56 -15.06
C ILE A 62 23.96 3.06 -14.89
N ALA A 63 22.97 3.87 -15.28
CA ALA A 63 21.57 3.48 -15.18
C ALA A 63 21.26 2.26 -16.05
N LYS A 64 21.77 2.22 -17.29
CA LYS A 64 21.63 1.04 -18.17
C LYS A 64 22.28 -0.21 -17.57
N GLN A 65 23.51 -0.09 -17.05
CA GLN A 65 24.20 -1.22 -16.41
C GLN A 65 23.43 -1.74 -15.19
N LEU A 66 22.90 -0.83 -14.36
CA LEU A 66 22.08 -1.20 -13.22
C LEU A 66 20.80 -1.91 -13.66
N VAL A 67 20.08 -1.39 -14.66
CA VAL A 67 18.84 -2.03 -15.14
C VAL A 67 19.10 -3.40 -15.75
N THR A 68 20.21 -3.60 -16.47
CA THR A 68 20.60 -4.93 -16.97
C THR A 68 20.91 -5.92 -15.84
N ALA A 69 21.50 -5.44 -14.73
CA ALA A 69 21.78 -6.26 -13.56
C ALA A 69 20.52 -6.53 -12.71
N LEU A 70 19.57 -5.60 -12.73
CA LEU A 70 18.30 -5.72 -12.01
C LEU A 70 17.36 -6.65 -12.78
N GLY A 71 16.99 -7.77 -12.16
CA GLY A 71 15.89 -8.58 -12.67
C GLY A 71 14.54 -7.85 -12.57
N GLU A 72 13.51 -8.40 -13.22
CA GLU A 72 12.15 -7.84 -13.14
C GLU A 72 11.40 -8.23 -11.85
N LYS A 73 11.90 -9.23 -11.10
CA LYS A 73 11.21 -9.80 -9.93
C LYS A 73 11.90 -9.42 -8.62
N PHE A 74 11.13 -8.84 -7.70
CA PHE A 74 11.60 -8.32 -6.43
C PHE A 74 10.86 -9.02 -5.29
N TYR A 75 11.59 -9.63 -4.36
CA TYR A 75 10.98 -10.35 -3.24
C TYR A 75 10.60 -9.39 -2.10
N CYS A 76 9.30 -9.23 -1.87
CA CYS A 76 8.73 -8.49 -0.75
C CYS A 76 8.70 -9.41 0.49
N ARG A 77 9.76 -9.35 1.30
CA ARG A 77 9.88 -10.22 2.50
C ARG A 77 8.72 -10.11 3.48
N PRO A 78 8.19 -8.91 3.81
CA PRO A 78 7.10 -8.79 4.78
C PRO A 78 5.82 -9.51 4.34
N LEU A 79 5.55 -9.55 3.03
CA LEU A 79 4.36 -10.20 2.47
C LEU A 79 4.63 -11.61 1.94
N GLY A 80 5.89 -12.03 1.84
CA GLY A 80 6.27 -13.34 1.32
C GLY A 80 5.98 -13.54 -0.17
N ILE A 81 5.84 -12.46 -0.96
CA ILE A 81 5.50 -12.51 -2.40
C ILE A 81 6.58 -11.88 -3.27
N TYR A 82 6.61 -12.27 -4.54
CA TYR A 82 7.40 -11.60 -5.56
C TYR A 82 6.56 -10.54 -6.28
N LEU A 83 7.12 -9.34 -6.39
CA LEU A 83 6.56 -8.23 -7.14
C LEU A 83 7.36 -8.03 -8.42
N ASN A 84 6.66 -7.95 -9.54
CA ASN A 84 7.23 -7.67 -10.83
C ASN A 84 7.16 -6.17 -11.13
N PHE A 85 8.29 -5.61 -11.53
CA PHE A 85 8.37 -4.22 -11.99
C PHE A 85 8.85 -4.18 -13.43
N GLN A 86 8.23 -3.34 -14.24
CA GLN A 86 8.80 -2.91 -15.51
C GLN A 86 9.74 -1.74 -15.22
N VAL A 87 10.99 -1.84 -15.69
CA VAL A 87 12.05 -0.88 -15.37
C VAL A 87 12.47 -0.15 -16.64
N GLU A 88 12.49 1.17 -16.58
CA GLU A 88 12.83 2.03 -17.72
C GLU A 88 13.90 3.05 -17.34
N VAL A 89 14.88 3.25 -18.23
CA VAL A 89 15.93 4.26 -18.09
C VAL A 89 15.60 5.44 -18.99
N VAL A 90 15.53 6.64 -18.42
CA VAL A 90 15.36 7.86 -19.20
C VAL A 90 16.72 8.46 -19.56
N SER A 91 16.78 9.15 -20.68
CA SER A 91 18.00 9.76 -21.26
C SER A 91 18.82 10.61 -20.29
N SER A 92 18.19 11.15 -19.26
CA SER A 92 18.84 11.92 -18.20
C SER A 92 19.63 11.06 -17.20
N GLY A 93 19.38 9.75 -17.09
CA GLY A 93 19.97 8.86 -16.08
C GLY A 93 19.03 8.52 -14.91
N TRP A 94 17.75 8.91 -14.99
CA TRP A 94 16.71 8.47 -14.07
C TRP A 94 16.27 7.04 -14.39
N ILE A 95 15.95 6.27 -13.35
CA ILE A 95 15.37 4.93 -13.47
C ILE A 95 13.95 4.97 -12.93
N TYR A 96 12.98 4.59 -13.75
CA TYR A 96 11.58 4.41 -13.37
C TYR A 96 11.25 2.94 -13.16
N PHE A 97 10.47 2.66 -12.11
CA PHE A 97 9.98 1.34 -11.77
C PHE A 97 8.45 1.37 -11.77
N TRP A 98 7.84 0.71 -12.74
CA TRP A 98 6.40 0.56 -12.90
C TRP A 98 5.97 -0.76 -12.28
N LEU A 99 5.15 -0.73 -11.23
CA LEU A 99 4.60 -1.94 -10.64
C LEU A 99 3.61 -2.57 -11.62
N LYS A 100 3.87 -3.80 -12.06
CA LYS A 100 2.95 -4.51 -12.95
C LYS A 100 1.64 -4.83 -12.23
N GLU A 101 0.58 -4.86 -13.00
CA GLU A 101 -0.78 -5.05 -12.52
C GLU A 101 -0.99 -6.34 -11.72
N GLU A 102 -0.38 -7.45 -12.14
CA GLU A 102 -0.51 -8.73 -11.44
C GLU A 102 0.18 -8.69 -10.07
N SER A 103 1.21 -7.86 -9.95
CA SER A 103 1.96 -7.68 -8.69
C SER A 103 1.23 -6.74 -7.75
N LEU A 104 0.58 -5.71 -8.28
CA LEU A 104 -0.34 -4.86 -7.52
C LEU A 104 -1.51 -5.67 -6.96
N ALA A 105 -2.12 -6.52 -7.77
CA ALA A 105 -3.17 -7.44 -7.36
C ALA A 105 -2.71 -8.35 -6.21
N ALA A 106 -1.59 -9.05 -6.39
CA ALA A 106 -1.03 -9.92 -5.36
C ALA A 106 -0.70 -9.15 -4.07
N TRP A 107 -0.17 -7.93 -4.20
CA TRP A 107 0.13 -7.07 -3.06
C TRP A 107 -1.12 -6.68 -2.27
N LEU A 108 -2.18 -6.20 -2.94
CA LEU A 108 -3.45 -5.86 -2.29
C LEU A 108 -4.06 -7.07 -1.57
N GLN A 109 -4.01 -8.26 -2.18
CA GLN A 109 -4.52 -9.47 -1.56
C GLN A 109 -3.76 -9.85 -0.28
N GLN A 110 -2.42 -9.77 -0.31
CA GLN A 110 -1.62 -10.06 0.87
C GLN A 110 -1.87 -9.06 2.01
N LEU A 111 -2.19 -7.80 1.71
CA LEU A 111 -2.58 -6.85 2.74
C LEU A 111 -3.86 -7.26 3.47
N ILE A 112 -4.83 -7.82 2.76
CA ILE A 112 -6.08 -8.28 3.38
C ILE A 112 -5.82 -9.57 4.18
N PHE A 113 -5.09 -10.52 3.59
CA PHE A 113 -4.80 -11.81 4.22
C PHE A 113 -4.04 -11.66 5.55
N LEU A 114 -3.04 -10.78 5.59
CA LEU A 114 -2.24 -10.60 6.78
C LEU A 114 -2.89 -9.69 7.82
N GLY A 115 -3.89 -8.88 7.42
CA GLY A 115 -4.56 -7.91 8.29
C GLY A 115 -3.56 -7.08 9.10
N ASP A 116 -3.89 -6.79 10.37
CA ASP A 116 -3.03 -6.05 11.30
C ASP A 116 -1.64 -6.71 11.50
N ALA A 117 -1.55 -8.05 11.38
CA ALA A 117 -0.30 -8.78 11.64
C ALA A 117 0.76 -8.55 10.53
N GLY A 118 0.34 -8.43 9.27
CA GLY A 118 1.24 -8.06 8.16
C GLY A 118 1.46 -6.57 8.02
N MET A 119 0.65 -5.77 8.70
CA MET A 119 0.90 -4.34 8.84
C MET A 119 2.07 -4.08 9.80
N GLY A 120 2.23 -4.91 10.84
CA GLY A 120 3.25 -4.75 11.88
C GLY A 120 2.89 -3.61 12.83
N ARG A 121 3.34 -3.67 14.10
CA ARG A 121 3.12 -2.58 15.06
C ARG A 121 3.71 -1.27 14.53
N TRP A 122 2.87 -0.27 14.27
CA TRP A 122 3.31 1.04 13.77
C TRP A 122 3.70 1.97 14.92
N GLY A 123 4.67 2.84 14.60
CA GLY A 123 5.30 3.75 15.53
C GLY A 123 6.38 3.10 16.41
N ASP A 124 7.53 3.77 16.53
CA ASP A 124 8.43 3.54 17.65
C ASP A 124 7.68 3.84 18.97
N ARG A 125 8.14 3.29 20.10
CA ARG A 125 7.58 3.51 21.44
C ARG A 125 7.45 5.01 21.75
N GLU A 126 8.27 5.83 21.10
CA GLU A 126 8.32 7.28 21.17
C GLU A 126 7.20 7.99 20.39
N THR A 127 6.81 7.51 19.19
CA THR A 127 5.63 8.01 18.47
C THR A 127 4.33 7.74 19.21
N ARG A 128 4.24 6.60 19.94
CA ARG A 128 3.10 6.32 20.82
C ARG A 128 3.02 7.30 21.99
N ARG A 129 4.18 7.68 22.58
CA ARG A 129 4.25 8.73 23.61
C ARG A 129 4.04 10.14 23.07
N ARG A 130 4.34 10.40 21.78
CA ARG A 130 4.17 11.73 21.18
C ARG A 130 2.75 11.97 20.68
N GLY A 131 1.97 10.92 20.36
CA GLY A 131 0.51 11.02 20.25
C GLY A 131 -0.13 11.62 21.50
N ASP A 132 0.47 11.37 22.67
CA ASP A 132 0.05 11.98 23.95
C ASP A 132 0.54 13.44 24.13
N ALA A 133 1.57 13.88 23.37
CA ALA A 133 2.15 15.22 23.50
C ALA A 133 1.62 16.23 22.45
N GLU A 134 1.21 15.75 21.28
CA GLU A 134 0.40 16.52 20.31
C GLU A 134 -1.08 16.17 20.49
N THR A 135 -1.63 16.35 21.69
CA THR A 135 -3.06 16.57 21.86
C THR A 135 -3.41 17.95 21.29
N ARG A 136 -3.22 18.15 19.98
CA ARG A 136 -3.94 19.19 19.26
C ARG A 136 -5.42 18.82 19.43
N ARG A 137 -6.22 19.75 19.94
CA ARG A 137 -7.69 19.62 19.90
C ARG A 137 -8.07 19.48 18.43
N TRP A 138 -8.22 18.24 17.96
CA TRP A 138 -8.82 17.98 16.67
C TRP A 138 -10.27 18.46 16.76
N GLU A 139 -10.65 19.41 15.91
CA GLU A 139 -12.04 19.81 15.83
C GLU A 139 -12.88 18.65 15.29
N ALA A 140 -14.14 18.57 15.70
CA ALA A 140 -15.05 17.50 15.26
C ALA A 140 -15.12 17.41 13.72
N ASP A 141 -15.00 18.54 13.04
CA ASP A 141 -15.01 18.67 11.58
C ASP A 141 -13.82 17.95 10.91
N ASP A 142 -12.70 17.83 11.62
CA ASP A 142 -11.52 17.14 11.12
C ASP A 142 -11.58 15.63 11.35
N LEU A 143 -12.24 15.21 12.43
CA LEU A 143 -12.31 13.81 12.89
C LEU A 143 -13.43 13.02 12.22
N PHE A 144 -14.60 13.64 12.12
CA PHE A 144 -15.82 12.97 11.72
C PHE A 144 -15.73 12.29 10.34
N PRO A 145 -15.17 12.92 9.28
CA PRO A 145 -15.05 12.26 7.98
C PRO A 145 -14.22 10.98 8.03
N MET A 146 -13.15 10.96 8.83
CA MET A 146 -12.26 9.81 8.95
C MET A 146 -12.93 8.65 9.69
N GLN A 147 -13.63 8.94 10.79
CA GLN A 147 -14.40 7.96 11.54
C GLN A 147 -15.61 7.43 10.75
N TYR A 148 -16.31 8.32 10.04
CA TYR A 148 -17.42 7.96 9.16
C TYR A 148 -16.96 7.00 8.06
N ALA A 149 -15.87 7.33 7.35
CA ALA A 149 -15.33 6.47 6.30
C ALA A 149 -14.98 5.07 6.85
N HIS A 150 -14.32 4.99 8.01
CA HIS A 150 -14.03 3.72 8.68
C HIS A 150 -15.30 2.92 9.00
N ALA A 151 -16.25 3.53 9.73
CA ALA A 151 -17.50 2.88 10.13
C ALA A 151 -18.34 2.44 8.91
N ARG A 152 -18.27 3.22 7.83
CA ARG A 152 -18.92 2.88 6.55
C ARG A 152 -18.28 1.63 5.96
N CYS A 153 -16.95 1.55 5.86
CA CYS A 153 -16.27 0.35 5.41
C CYS A 153 -16.66 -0.88 6.24
N CYS A 154 -16.65 -0.77 7.58
CA CYS A 154 -17.08 -1.84 8.48
C CYS A 154 -18.52 -2.31 8.18
N SER A 155 -19.43 -1.37 7.93
CA SER A 155 -20.83 -1.68 7.63
C SER A 155 -21.01 -2.35 6.27
N LEU A 156 -20.27 -1.91 5.26
CA LEU A 156 -20.28 -2.49 3.90
C LEU A 156 -19.74 -3.93 3.90
N LEU A 157 -18.66 -4.17 4.63
CA LEU A 157 -18.05 -5.49 4.76
C LEU A 157 -18.96 -6.47 5.50
N ARG A 158 -19.56 -6.04 6.62
CA ARG A 158 -20.58 -6.85 7.34
C ARG A 158 -21.78 -7.16 6.45
N LEU A 159 -22.24 -6.21 5.65
CA LEU A 159 -23.33 -6.43 4.71
C LEU A 159 -22.95 -7.44 3.63
N ALA A 160 -21.73 -7.35 3.08
CA ALA A 160 -21.23 -8.27 2.07
C ALA A 160 -21.14 -9.71 2.59
N TYR A 161 -20.68 -9.90 3.82
CA TYR A 161 -20.65 -11.20 4.50
C TYR A 161 -22.04 -11.78 4.70
N ARG A 162 -22.97 -11.00 5.28
CA ARG A 162 -24.38 -11.41 5.46
C ARG A 162 -25.07 -11.79 4.15
N GLN A 163 -24.64 -11.20 3.05
CA GLN A 163 -25.19 -11.45 1.72
C GLN A 163 -24.44 -12.52 0.93
N GLY A 164 -23.44 -13.18 1.53
CA GLY A 164 -22.65 -14.24 0.91
C GLY A 164 -21.80 -13.78 -0.28
N ILE A 165 -21.49 -12.48 -0.38
CA ILE A 165 -20.59 -11.96 -1.44
C ILE A 165 -19.13 -12.30 -1.08
N ILE A 166 -18.84 -12.28 0.21
CA ILE A 166 -17.57 -12.67 0.81
C ILE A 166 -17.83 -13.68 1.91
N ASP A 167 -16.87 -14.57 2.13
CA ASP A 167 -16.88 -15.67 3.08
C ASP A 167 -15.85 -15.50 4.22
N TRP A 168 -15.02 -14.47 4.15
CA TRP A 168 -14.04 -14.14 5.17
C TRP A 168 -14.68 -13.24 6.24
N GLU A 169 -14.81 -13.78 7.45
CA GLU A 169 -15.30 -13.05 8.60
C GLU A 169 -14.23 -12.07 9.11
N LEU A 170 -14.59 -10.80 9.14
CA LEU A 170 -13.70 -9.70 9.51
C LEU A 170 -13.65 -9.40 11.01
N ASP A 171 -14.29 -10.22 11.85
CA ASP A 171 -14.33 -10.03 13.30
C ASP A 171 -12.93 -10.04 13.97
N ILE A 172 -11.88 -10.37 13.21
CA ILE A 172 -10.47 -10.19 13.58
C ILE A 172 -10.08 -8.70 13.72
N ILE A 173 -10.87 -7.75 13.19
CA ILE A 173 -10.52 -6.32 13.15
C ILE A 173 -11.21 -5.51 14.27
N SER A 174 -12.02 -6.12 15.14
CA SER A 174 -12.73 -5.38 16.20
C SER A 174 -12.48 -5.81 17.64
N SER A 175 -11.82 -6.94 17.93
CA SER A 175 -11.65 -7.34 19.34
C SER A 175 -10.58 -8.42 19.57
N ASN A 176 -9.90 -8.31 20.71
CA ASN A 176 -9.00 -9.31 21.31
C ASN A 176 -9.74 -10.61 21.73
N SER A 177 -10.46 -11.27 20.82
CA SER A 177 -11.14 -12.54 21.10
C SER A 177 -10.40 -13.74 20.48
N PRO A 178 -10.46 -14.93 21.10
CA PRO A 178 -9.61 -16.06 20.74
C PRO A 178 -10.01 -16.63 19.38
N LYS A 179 -8.97 -16.98 18.61
CA LYS A 179 -9.06 -17.65 17.31
C LYS A 179 -9.91 -18.93 17.42
N THR A 180 -11.18 -18.86 17.04
CA THR A 180 -11.94 -20.05 16.65
C THR A 180 -11.59 -20.45 15.22
N ASP A 181 -11.72 -21.74 14.96
CA ASP A 181 -10.99 -22.50 13.95
C ASP A 181 -10.96 -21.86 12.56
N LYS A 182 -9.72 -21.59 12.11
CA LYS A 182 -9.44 -21.22 10.74
C LYS A 182 -9.86 -22.37 9.85
N ASN A 183 -10.90 -22.19 9.04
CA ASN A 183 -11.12 -23.08 7.91
C ASN A 183 -9.95 -22.86 6.93
N PRO A 184 -9.05 -23.84 6.72
CA PRO A 184 -7.91 -23.69 5.82
C PRO A 184 -8.32 -23.55 4.34
N ASN A 185 -9.62 -23.70 4.04
CA ASN A 185 -10.21 -23.56 2.71
C ASN A 185 -10.97 -22.25 2.50
N SER A 186 -10.81 -21.21 3.33
CA SER A 186 -11.29 -19.86 2.99
C SER A 186 -10.46 -19.29 1.83
N GLN A 187 -10.74 -19.78 0.63
CA GLN A 187 -10.17 -19.28 -0.60
C GLN A 187 -10.68 -17.86 -0.81
N PHE A 188 -9.79 -16.88 -0.65
CA PHE A 188 -10.01 -15.53 -1.14
C PHE A 188 -10.37 -15.63 -2.64
N PRO A 189 -11.58 -15.26 -3.08
CA PRO A 189 -12.10 -15.74 -4.36
C PRO A 189 -11.66 -14.90 -5.57
N ILE A 190 -10.64 -14.05 -5.46
CA ILE A 190 -10.16 -13.29 -6.62
C ILE A 190 -8.86 -13.91 -7.10
N PRO A 191 -8.84 -14.65 -8.23
CA PRO A 191 -7.60 -15.05 -8.86
C PRO A 191 -6.73 -13.82 -9.11
N ASN A 192 -5.45 -13.88 -8.70
CA ASN A 192 -4.47 -12.79 -8.87
C ASN A 192 -4.47 -12.17 -10.29
N SER A 193 -4.83 -12.94 -11.31
CA SER A 193 -4.89 -12.53 -12.72
C SER A 193 -6.11 -11.68 -13.10
N GLN A 194 -7.15 -11.58 -12.26
CA GLN A 194 -8.38 -10.84 -12.60
C GLN A 194 -8.54 -9.55 -11.79
N PHE A 195 -7.81 -9.38 -10.68
CA PHE A 195 -8.02 -8.26 -9.75
C PHE A 195 -7.71 -6.89 -10.39
N SER A 196 -6.70 -6.81 -11.26
CA SER A 196 -6.29 -5.56 -11.90
C SER A 196 -7.14 -5.20 -13.13
N ILE A 197 -7.54 -6.20 -13.91
CA ILE A 197 -8.38 -6.05 -15.11
C ILE A 197 -9.78 -5.54 -14.75
N LEU A 198 -10.25 -5.82 -13.53
CA LEU A 198 -11.58 -5.44 -13.07
C LEU A 198 -11.65 -4.01 -12.52
N LEU A 199 -10.56 -3.49 -11.93
CA LEU A 199 -10.53 -2.21 -11.22
C LEU A 199 -10.02 -1.08 -12.12
N VAL A 200 -10.80 -0.76 -13.15
CA VAL A 200 -10.44 0.21 -14.20
C VAL A 200 -10.99 1.62 -13.96
N HIS A 201 -11.96 1.79 -13.06
CA HIS A 201 -12.60 3.08 -12.88
C HIS A 201 -11.61 4.08 -12.24
N PRO A 202 -11.57 5.36 -12.68
CA PRO A 202 -10.62 6.35 -12.16
C PRO A 202 -10.67 6.50 -10.63
N ALA A 203 -11.86 6.41 -10.03
CA ALA A 203 -12.01 6.47 -8.57
C ALA A 203 -11.42 5.24 -7.84
N GLU A 204 -11.46 4.05 -8.46
CA GLU A 204 -10.79 2.85 -7.93
C GLU A 204 -9.28 3.02 -7.98
N ARG A 205 -8.75 3.46 -9.12
CA ARG A 205 -7.32 3.70 -9.32
C ARG A 205 -6.79 4.76 -8.36
N ARG A 206 -7.54 5.83 -8.14
CA ARG A 206 -7.22 6.87 -7.16
C ARG A 206 -7.17 6.32 -5.73
N LEU A 207 -8.15 5.49 -5.35
CA LEU A 207 -8.16 4.85 -4.03
C LEU A 207 -6.95 3.91 -3.87
N ILE A 208 -6.62 3.12 -4.90
CA ILE A 208 -5.43 2.26 -4.89
C ILE A 208 -4.17 3.11 -4.73
N ALA A 209 -4.01 4.19 -5.48
CA ALA A 209 -2.87 5.09 -5.36
C ALA A 209 -2.73 5.64 -3.92
N GLN A 210 -3.85 6.07 -3.30
CA GLN A 210 -3.83 6.53 -1.91
C GLN A 210 -3.51 5.42 -0.90
N ILE A 211 -4.00 4.20 -1.11
CA ILE A 211 -3.63 3.02 -0.31
C ILE A 211 -2.11 2.82 -0.35
N VAL A 212 -1.50 2.93 -1.54
CA VAL A 212 -0.05 2.83 -1.72
C VAL A 212 0.68 3.97 -1.03
N ASP A 213 0.24 5.23 -1.20
CA ASP A 213 0.88 6.40 -0.59
C ASP A 213 0.86 6.33 0.94
N VAL A 214 -0.27 5.91 1.53
CA VAL A 214 -0.39 5.66 2.97
C VAL A 214 0.61 4.60 3.40
N LYS A 215 0.68 3.47 2.69
CA LYS A 215 1.61 2.39 2.99
C LYS A 215 3.08 2.82 2.88
N ASP A 216 3.42 3.58 1.86
CA ASP A 216 4.76 4.11 1.65
C ASP A 216 5.16 5.11 2.74
N ALA A 217 4.23 5.98 3.13
CA ALA A 217 4.46 6.95 4.20
C ALA A 217 4.67 6.27 5.57
N LEU A 218 3.89 5.23 5.89
CA LEU A 218 4.01 4.48 7.14
C LEU A 218 5.32 3.69 7.26
N SER A 219 5.91 3.28 6.14
CA SER A 219 7.21 2.61 6.13
C SER A 219 8.40 3.56 6.25
N ASN A 220 8.21 4.84 5.94
CA ASN A 220 9.24 5.85 6.13
C ASN A 220 9.31 6.21 7.61
N GLN A 221 10.45 5.95 8.26
CA GLN A 221 10.72 6.27 9.69
C GLN A 221 10.76 7.79 10.00
N GLY A 222 10.19 8.63 9.14
CA GLY A 222 10.12 10.08 9.32
C GLY A 222 8.85 10.51 10.07
N GLN A 223 8.65 11.83 10.17
CA GLN A 223 7.43 12.40 10.73
C GLN A 223 6.24 12.11 9.78
N ILE A 224 5.40 11.16 10.16
CA ILE A 224 4.22 10.76 9.39
C ILE A 224 3.16 11.86 9.55
N GLN A 225 2.67 12.43 8.44
CA GLN A 225 1.54 13.35 8.44
C GLN A 225 0.21 12.57 8.56
N GLY A 226 0.03 11.85 9.67
CA GLY A 226 -1.04 10.85 9.84
C GLY A 226 -2.44 11.39 9.55
N VAL A 227 -2.74 12.61 9.98
CA VAL A 227 -4.05 13.25 9.70
C VAL A 227 -4.24 13.57 8.23
N LYS A 228 -3.21 14.09 7.56
CA LYS A 228 -3.31 14.37 6.12
C LYS A 228 -3.57 13.08 5.34
N LEU A 229 -2.83 12.01 5.67
CA LEU A 229 -3.00 10.70 5.06
C LEU A 229 -4.40 10.12 5.30
N ALA A 230 -4.89 10.20 6.53
CA ALA A 230 -6.23 9.71 6.86
C ALA A 230 -7.32 10.51 6.15
N LYS A 231 -7.23 11.85 6.10
CA LYS A 231 -8.18 12.71 5.36
C LYS A 231 -8.19 12.39 3.85
N GLU A 232 -7.02 12.28 3.22
CA GLU A 232 -6.93 11.96 1.78
C GLU A 232 -7.44 10.56 1.48
N LEU A 233 -7.15 9.57 2.34
CA LEU A 233 -7.68 8.21 2.19
C LEU A 233 -9.21 8.17 2.34
N SER A 234 -9.77 8.86 3.34
CA SER A 234 -11.22 8.97 3.52
C SER A 234 -11.91 9.63 2.32
N LYS A 235 -11.33 10.72 1.81
CA LYS A 235 -11.85 11.41 0.61
C LYS A 235 -11.80 10.52 -0.63
N ALA A 236 -10.71 9.81 -0.86
CA ALA A 236 -10.60 8.88 -1.98
C ALA A 236 -11.59 7.72 -1.86
N PHE A 237 -11.82 7.22 -0.64
CA PHE A 237 -12.83 6.21 -0.37
C PHE A 237 -14.25 6.73 -0.66
N GLU A 238 -14.62 7.94 -0.23
CA GLU A 238 -15.94 8.51 -0.51
C GLU A 238 -16.20 8.71 -2.01
N GLN A 239 -15.18 9.16 -2.75
CA GLN A 239 -15.24 9.29 -4.20
C GLN A 239 -15.43 7.92 -4.88
N PHE A 240 -14.67 6.91 -4.44
CA PHE A 240 -14.85 5.54 -4.88
C PHE A 240 -16.26 5.03 -4.54
N TYR A 241 -16.73 5.22 -3.31
CA TYR A 241 -18.00 4.67 -2.84
C TYR A 241 -19.20 5.30 -3.55
N SER A 242 -19.14 6.60 -3.83
CA SER A 242 -20.19 7.32 -4.57
C SER A 242 -20.22 6.98 -6.07
N SER A 243 -19.06 6.67 -6.67
CA SER A 243 -18.94 6.45 -8.12
C SER A 243 -18.98 4.98 -8.53
N CYS A 244 -18.60 4.06 -7.64
CA CYS A 244 -18.40 2.64 -7.95
C CYS A 244 -19.44 1.77 -7.24
N ARG A 245 -20.45 1.33 -7.97
CA ARG A 245 -21.53 0.48 -7.45
C ARG A 245 -21.02 -0.92 -7.06
N ILE A 246 -21.25 -1.36 -5.83
CA ILE A 246 -20.86 -2.72 -5.36
C ILE A 246 -22.06 -3.68 -5.37
N TRP A 247 -23.26 -3.19 -5.06
CA TRP A 247 -24.49 -3.97 -4.97
C TRP A 247 -25.41 -3.80 -6.18
N GLY A 248 -26.52 -4.55 -6.22
CA GLY A 248 -27.47 -4.51 -7.33
C GLY A 248 -26.94 -5.28 -8.54
N GLU A 249 -27.02 -4.68 -9.73
CA GLU A 249 -26.61 -5.32 -10.99
C GLU A 249 -25.17 -5.84 -10.94
N VAL A 250 -24.25 -5.09 -10.33
CA VAL A 250 -22.83 -5.51 -10.21
C VAL A 250 -22.70 -6.80 -9.41
N LYS A 251 -23.47 -6.96 -8.33
CA LYS A 251 -23.48 -8.19 -7.53
C LYS A 251 -24.04 -9.38 -8.32
N SER A 252 -25.13 -9.17 -9.07
CA SER A 252 -25.82 -10.24 -9.78
C SER A 252 -25.15 -10.64 -11.11
N GLN A 253 -24.58 -9.68 -11.84
CA GLN A 253 -24.07 -9.87 -13.19
C GLN A 253 -22.54 -10.00 -13.21
N THR A 254 -21.84 -9.31 -12.31
CA THR A 254 -20.36 -9.28 -12.25
C THR A 254 -19.85 -9.47 -10.82
N PRO A 255 -20.14 -10.62 -10.17
CA PRO A 255 -19.83 -10.83 -8.75
C PRO A 255 -18.33 -10.67 -8.44
N GLN A 256 -17.45 -10.99 -9.38
CA GLN A 256 -15.99 -10.82 -9.24
C GLN A 256 -15.60 -9.33 -9.10
N LEU A 257 -16.25 -8.43 -9.83
CA LEU A 257 -16.03 -6.99 -9.70
C LEU A 257 -16.53 -6.48 -8.34
N ALA A 258 -17.70 -6.96 -7.88
CA ALA A 258 -18.20 -6.65 -6.55
C ALA A 258 -17.20 -7.08 -5.46
N GLN A 259 -16.65 -8.29 -5.58
CA GLN A 259 -15.62 -8.81 -4.67
C GLN A 259 -14.32 -7.99 -4.72
N ALA A 260 -13.83 -7.62 -5.91
CA ALA A 260 -12.63 -6.80 -6.05
C ALA A 260 -12.78 -5.42 -5.39
N ARG A 261 -13.94 -4.78 -5.60
CA ARG A 261 -14.30 -3.53 -4.94
C ARG A 261 -14.38 -3.69 -3.42
N LEU A 262 -14.94 -4.78 -2.92
CA LEU A 262 -14.97 -5.10 -1.49
C LEU A 262 -13.56 -5.35 -0.92
N GLY A 263 -12.63 -5.89 -1.72
CA GLY A 263 -11.22 -5.95 -1.37
C GLY A 263 -10.62 -4.56 -1.12
N LEU A 264 -10.92 -3.57 -1.95
CA LEU A 264 -10.50 -2.19 -1.71
C LEU A 264 -11.11 -1.60 -0.43
N VAL A 265 -12.39 -1.88 -0.17
CA VAL A 265 -13.06 -1.49 1.09
C VAL A 265 -12.34 -2.11 2.29
N ALA A 266 -11.93 -3.37 2.20
CA ALA A 266 -11.18 -4.09 3.23
C ALA A 266 -9.84 -3.41 3.55
N VAL A 267 -9.02 -3.20 2.52
CA VAL A 267 -7.70 -2.58 2.69
C VAL A 267 -7.83 -1.18 3.27
N THR A 268 -8.80 -0.41 2.78
CA THR A 268 -9.10 0.94 3.29
C THR A 268 -9.49 0.91 4.76
N GLN A 269 -10.35 -0.03 5.16
CA GLN A 269 -10.79 -0.18 6.55
C GLN A 269 -9.60 -0.45 7.48
N ILE A 270 -8.72 -1.39 7.11
CA ILE A 270 -7.54 -1.72 7.91
C ILE A 270 -6.62 -0.50 8.03
N LEU A 271 -6.34 0.19 6.91
CA LEU A 271 -5.47 1.38 6.91
C LEU A 271 -6.04 2.53 7.75
N LEU A 272 -7.33 2.84 7.60
CA LEU A 272 -7.98 3.88 8.39
C LEU A 272 -7.96 3.54 9.88
N ARG A 273 -8.22 2.27 10.24
CA ARG A 273 -8.12 1.83 11.63
C ARG A 273 -6.74 2.08 12.21
N SER A 274 -5.69 1.64 11.53
CA SER A 274 -4.33 1.81 12.03
C SER A 274 -3.87 3.28 12.02
N LEU A 275 -4.31 4.10 11.05
CA LEU A 275 -4.07 5.55 11.11
C LEU A 275 -4.77 6.20 12.31
N LEU A 276 -6.04 5.91 12.53
CA LEU A 276 -6.82 6.46 13.65
C LEU A 276 -6.28 5.99 15.00
N GLN A 277 -6.12 4.68 15.20
CA GLN A 277 -5.79 4.10 16.50
C GLN A 277 -4.29 4.16 16.80
N GLU A 278 -3.42 3.82 15.85
CA GLU A 278 -1.97 3.70 16.13
C GLU A 278 -1.20 5.00 15.90
N GLN A 279 -1.60 5.84 14.94
CA GLN A 279 -0.91 7.09 14.65
C GLN A 279 -1.52 8.30 15.37
N LEU A 280 -2.85 8.33 15.53
CA LEU A 280 -3.55 9.50 16.07
C LEU A 280 -4.12 9.29 17.47
N GLY A 281 -4.16 8.05 17.99
CA GLY A 281 -4.74 7.74 19.30
C GLY A 281 -6.27 7.96 19.36
N ILE A 282 -6.94 7.99 18.22
CA ILE A 282 -8.39 8.20 18.09
C ILE A 282 -9.09 6.85 17.93
N LEU A 283 -10.26 6.70 18.55
CA LEU A 283 -11.09 5.53 18.35
C LEU A 283 -11.66 5.49 16.94
N ALA A 284 -11.48 4.34 16.28
CA ALA A 284 -12.12 3.99 15.01
C ALA A 284 -13.41 3.20 15.30
N PRO A 285 -14.60 3.80 15.12
CA PRO A 285 -15.89 3.19 15.46
C PRO A 285 -16.38 2.14 14.44
#